data_AF-A0A2J6SLC5-F1
#
_entry.id   AF-A0A2J6SLC5-F1
#
_cell.length_a   1.000
_cell.length_b   1.000
_cell.length_c   1.000
_cell.angle_alpha   90.00
_cell.angle_beta   90.00
_cell.angle_gamma   90.00
#
_symmetry.space_group_name_H-M   'P 1'
#
loop_
_entity.id
_entity.type
_entity.pdbx_description
1 polymer ?
#
loop_
_entity_poly.entity_id
_entity_poly.type
_entity_poly.pdbx_seq_one_letter_code
_entity_poly.pdbx_strand_id
1 'polypeptide(L)'
;MLSGRRFMITSAGRMGVGPQITKPGDLLCVLLGSYVAFILRSCGDNFYKLIGDCDVHGIMDGEIIETEKEGQYVYQDFYLI
;
A
#
# COMPACT_ATOMS: atom_id res chain seq x y z
N MET A 1 -8.36 15.23 14.53
CA MET A 1 -7.56 15.66 13.37
C MET A 1 -6.70 14.50 12.91
N LEU A 2 -6.58 14.28 11.61
CA LEU A 2 -5.68 13.32 10.96
C LEU A 2 -4.20 13.75 11.08
N SER A 3 -3.73 14.06 12.30
CA SER A 3 -2.35 14.52 12.50
C SER A 3 -1.38 13.46 11.98
N GLY A 4 -0.49 13.83 11.06
CA GLY A 4 0.47 12.90 10.46
C GLY A 4 -0.08 11.98 9.36
N ARG A 5 -1.32 12.20 8.89
CA ARG A 5 -1.91 11.46 7.76
C ARG A 5 -2.20 12.39 6.56
N ARG A 6 -2.22 11.84 5.34
CA ARG A 6 -2.44 12.56 4.08
C ARG A 6 -3.43 11.77 3.21
N PHE A 7 -4.39 12.48 2.62
CA PHE A 7 -5.28 11.92 1.60
C PHE A 7 -4.48 11.60 0.33
N MET A 8 -4.75 10.45 -0.26
CA MET A 8 -4.08 9.98 -1.46
C MET A 8 -5.06 9.31 -2.43
N ILE A 9 -4.73 9.37 -3.71
CA ILE A 9 -5.39 8.64 -4.78
C ILE A 9 -4.34 7.78 -5.46
N THR A 10 -4.61 6.48 -5.56
CA THR A 10 -3.74 5.52 -6.24
C THR A 10 -3.81 5.68 -7.76
N SER A 11 -2.84 5.15 -8.49
CA SER A 11 -2.88 5.12 -9.96
C SER A 11 -4.08 4.36 -10.53
N ALA A 12 -4.67 3.44 -9.75
CA ALA A 12 -5.89 2.71 -10.09
C ALA A 12 -7.18 3.47 -9.70
N GLY A 13 -7.09 4.74 -9.27
CA GLY A 13 -8.24 5.56 -8.90
C GLY A 13 -8.84 5.28 -7.51
N ARG A 14 -8.26 4.35 -6.74
CA ARG A 14 -8.69 4.10 -5.34
C ARG A 14 -8.30 5.25 -4.42
N MET A 15 -9.19 5.61 -3.51
CA MET A 15 -9.00 6.67 -2.52
C MET A 15 -8.56 6.08 -1.19
N GLY A 16 -7.69 6.79 -0.48
CA GLY A 16 -7.24 6.37 0.84
C GLY A 16 -6.52 7.46 1.62
N VAL A 17 -6.03 7.06 2.80
CA VAL A 17 -5.32 7.91 3.74
C VAL A 17 -4.07 7.16 4.21
N GLY A 18 -2.91 7.75 3.96
CA GLY A 18 -1.61 7.20 4.35
C GLY A 18 -0.79 8.16 5.21
N PRO A 19 0.46 7.82 5.55
CA PRO A 19 1.36 8.70 6.29
C PRO A 19 1.57 10.05 5.59
N GLN A 20 1.79 11.12 6.35
CA GLN A 20 1.99 12.47 5.78
C GLN A 20 3.18 12.55 4.81
N ILE A 21 4.16 11.66 4.97
CA ILE A 21 5.36 11.58 4.14
C ILE A 21 5.17 10.76 2.86
N THR A 22 3.97 10.23 2.60
CA THR A 22 3.60 9.55 1.35
C THR A 22 3.64 10.52 0.18
N LYS A 23 4.20 10.07 -0.95
CA LYS A 23 4.37 10.88 -2.17
C LYS A 23 4.14 10.05 -3.45
N PRO A 24 3.91 10.70 -4.62
CA PRO A 24 3.81 10.00 -5.90
C PRO A 24 5.04 9.11 -6.16
N GLY A 25 4.79 7.89 -6.66
CA GLY A 25 5.81 6.86 -6.88
C GLY A 25 6.03 5.92 -5.70
N ASP A 26 5.45 6.20 -4.53
CA ASP A 26 5.33 5.21 -3.47
C ASP A 26 4.37 4.10 -3.91
N LEU A 27 4.64 2.87 -3.47
CA LEU A 27 3.85 1.69 -3.78
C LEU A 27 2.87 1.39 -2.66
N LEU A 28 1.65 1.02 -3.05
CA LEU A 28 0.64 0.46 -2.16
C LEU A 28 0.72 -1.06 -2.24
N CYS A 29 0.92 -1.72 -1.10
CA CYS A 29 0.97 -3.18 -1.04
C CYS A 29 0.21 -3.73 0.16
N VAL A 30 -0.26 -4.97 0.05
CA VAL A 30 -0.69 -5.77 1.20
C VAL A 30 0.42 -6.78 1.48
N LEU A 31 0.92 -6.80 2.71
CA LEU A 31 1.88 -7.82 3.14
C LEU A 31 1.12 -9.13 3.36
N LEU A 32 1.58 -10.23 2.78
CA LEU A 32 0.98 -11.54 3.00
C LEU A 32 0.91 -11.85 4.50
N GLY A 33 -0.28 -12.20 4.98
CA GLY A 33 -0.57 -12.41 6.41
C GLY A 33 -1.00 -11.15 7.18
N SER A 34 -1.10 -10.00 6.53
CA SER A 34 -1.69 -8.77 7.09
C SER A 34 -3.11 -8.52 6.59
N TYR A 35 -3.89 -7.81 7.40
CA TYR A 35 -5.26 -7.36 7.07
C TYR A 35 -5.33 -5.87 6.68
N VAL A 36 -4.18 -5.20 6.61
CA VAL A 36 -4.08 -3.78 6.27
C VAL A 36 -3.11 -3.55 5.12
N ALA A 37 -3.25 -2.41 4.45
CA ALA A 37 -2.35 -1.99 3.39
C ALA A 37 -1.20 -1.14 3.93
N PHE A 38 -0.08 -1.15 3.21
CA PHE A 38 1.13 -0.41 3.54
C PHE A 38 1.61 0.40 2.36
N ILE A 39 2.31 1.48 2.68
CA ILE A 39 3.06 2.30 1.73
C ILE A 39 4.53 1.90 1.80
N LEU A 40 5.08 1.50 0.66
CA LEU A 40 6.49 1.20 0.47
C LEU A 40 7.14 2.21 -0.48
N ARG A 41 8.42 2.48 -0.25
CA ARG A 41 9.23 3.32 -1.15
C ARG A 41 10.45 2.57 -1.63
N SER A 42 10.57 2.39 -2.95
CA SER A 42 11.73 1.75 -3.57
C SER A 42 12.99 2.54 -3.27
N CYS A 43 14.05 1.81 -2.92
CA CYS A 43 15.41 2.31 -2.71
C CYS A 43 16.40 1.73 -3.76
N GLY A 44 15.90 1.03 -4.78
CA GLY A 44 16.70 0.29 -5.75
C GLY A 44 16.88 -1.19 -5.38
N ASP A 45 17.23 -2.02 -6.36
CA ASP A 45 17.68 -3.42 -6.18
C ASP A 45 16.80 -4.29 -5.26
N ASN A 46 15.48 -4.14 -5.33
CA ASN A 46 14.47 -4.82 -4.48
C ASN A 46 14.47 -4.45 -2.99
N PHE A 47 15.16 -3.38 -2.59
CA PHE A 47 15.08 -2.81 -1.25
C PHE A 47 14.00 -1.74 -1.17
N TYR A 48 13.22 -1.78 -0.11
CA TYR A 48 12.12 -0.86 0.13
C TYR A 48 12.14 -0.35 1.56
N LYS A 49 11.83 0.93 1.73
CA LYS A 49 11.52 1.48 3.04
C LYS A 49 10.04 1.34 3.32
N LEU A 50 9.71 0.84 4.51
CA LEU A 50 8.35 0.88 5.03
C LEU A 50 8.02 2.31 5.45
N ILE A 51 7.13 2.97 4.71
CA ILE A 51 6.72 4.35 5.02
C ILE A 51 5.66 4.36 6.12
N GLY A 52 4.77 3.36 6.13
CA GLY A 52 3.76 3.15 7.18
C GLY A 52 2.50 2.45 6.67
N ASP A 53 1.56 2.21 7.58
CA ASP A 53 0.23 1.69 7.27
C ASP A 53 -0.64 2.74 6.57
N CYS A 54 -1.59 2.29 5.77
CA CYS A 54 -2.58 3.14 5.14
C CYS A 54 -3.94 2.47 5.09
N ASP A 55 -4.96 3.31 5.10
CA ASP A 55 -6.36 2.92 4.95
C ASP A 55 -6.79 3.27 3.53
N VAL A 56 -7.09 2.24 2.73
CA VAL A 56 -7.56 2.42 1.35
C VAL A 56 -8.89 1.72 1.23
N HIS A 57 -9.88 2.48 0.76
CA HIS A 57 -11.22 1.96 0.56
C HIS A 57 -11.20 0.81 -0.43
N GLY A 58 -11.81 -0.32 -0.09
CA GLY A 58 -11.85 -1.50 -0.96
C GLY A 58 -10.65 -2.46 -0.81
N ILE A 59 -9.76 -2.23 0.16
CA ILE A 59 -8.55 -3.05 0.39
C ILE A 59 -8.51 -3.63 1.79
N MET A 60 -8.93 -2.84 2.78
CA MET A 60 -9.04 -3.25 4.18
C MET A 60 -10.01 -4.44 4.31
N ASP A 61 -9.89 -5.21 5.40
CA ASP A 61 -10.71 -6.41 5.68
C ASP A 61 -10.54 -7.60 4.70
N GLY A 62 -9.44 -7.62 3.95
CA GLY A 62 -9.13 -8.77 3.08
C GLY A 62 -9.91 -8.79 1.77
N GLU A 63 -10.67 -7.75 1.46
CA GLU A 63 -11.44 -7.63 0.22
C GLU A 63 -10.58 -7.82 -1.04
N ILE A 64 -9.31 -7.39 -1.01
CA ILE A 64 -8.35 -7.63 -2.11
C ILE A 64 -7.98 -9.11 -2.27
N ILE A 65 -7.89 -9.85 -1.17
CA ILE A 65 -7.53 -11.27 -1.16
C ILE A 65 -8.76 -12.11 -1.54
N GLU A 66 -9.97 -11.68 -1.18
CA GLU A 66 -11.21 -12.35 -1.58
C GLU A 66 -11.62 -12.05 -3.02
N THR A 67 -11.26 -10.86 -3.53
CA THR A 67 -11.43 -10.47 -4.95
C THR A 67 -10.23 -10.82 -5.81
N GLU A 68 -9.46 -11.85 -5.43
CA GLU A 68 -8.38 -12.48 -6.23
C GLU A 68 -8.92 -13.21 -7.48
N LYS A 69 -9.91 -12.61 -8.13
CA LYS A 69 -10.42 -12.98 -9.43
C LYS A 69 -9.72 -12.07 -10.43
N GLU A 70 -9.04 -12.69 -11.40
CA GLU A 70 -8.51 -12.08 -12.65
C GLU A 70 -7.06 -11.55 -12.65
N GLY A 71 -6.17 -11.96 -11.74
CA GLY A 71 -4.72 -11.66 -11.89
C GLY A 71 -4.37 -10.17 -11.84
N GLN A 72 -5.15 -9.37 -11.12
CA GLN A 72 -5.00 -7.91 -11.03
C GLN A 72 -3.85 -7.45 -10.14
N TYR A 73 -3.23 -8.35 -9.37
CA TYR A 73 -2.18 -8.04 -8.41
C TYR A 73 -0.90 -8.83 -8.71
N VAL A 74 0.24 -8.17 -8.52
CA VAL A 74 1.57 -8.78 -8.70
C VAL A 74 2.11 -9.19 -7.34
N TYR A 75 2.42 -10.47 -7.20
CA TYR A 75 3.18 -10.98 -6.06
C TYR A 75 4.67 -10.76 -6.30
N GLN A 76 5.34 -10.20 -5.30
CA GLN A 76 6.76 -9.92 -5.36
C GLN A 76 7.37 -10.07 -3.96
N ASP A 77 8.52 -10.75 -3.90
CA ASP A 77 9.39 -10.73 -2.73
C ASP A 77 10.28 -9.48 -2.75
N PHE A 78 10.55 -8.92 -1.56
CA PHE A 78 11.38 -7.75 -1.38
C PHE A 78 12.02 -7.70 0.01
N TYR A 79 12.99 -6.81 0.16
CA TYR A 79 13.69 -6.59 1.44
C TYR A 79 13.28 -5.24 2.03
N LEU A 80 12.91 -5.23 3.30
CA LEU A 80 12.67 -4.00 4.05
C LEU A 80 13.97 -3.49 4.68
N ILE A 81 14.21 -2.18 4.57
CA ILE A 81 15.36 -1.47 5.18
C ILE A 81 14.93 -0.29 6.04
#